data_AF-A0A9P8IYJ0-F1
#
_entry.id   AF-A0A9P8IYJ0-F1
#
_cell.length_a   1.000
_cell.length_b   1.000
_cell.length_c   1.000
_cell.angle_alpha   90.00
_cell.angle_beta   90.00
_cell.angle_gamma   90.00
#
_symmetry.space_group_name_H-M   'P 1'
#
loop_
_entity.id
_entity.type
_entity.pdbx_description
1 polymer ?
#
loop_
_entity_poly.entity_id
_entity_poly.type
_entity_poly.pdbx_seq_one_letter_code
_entity_poly.pdbx_strand_id
1 'polypeptide(L)'
;MSSATIPADLLEGEQLETFHGAPCLYKFCPATSSNPLIVLIPGGAHNARIFYGGHDTHDPDEFLAARLNKLGHGVLGISYPLESQPEIMSANAPHFRISDWGQQAAEVTGHVIDQNKLSRDVVLVAWSMGGRILVPYCKAAKTLGLNVKSFVSLCATPGLPGIRPPSPGIVSTKAGYASLMSIFNMFLKQIHEQAKSNKEKPVFSDDSYRSCYFGHTPVSLLGSGLRFDHDDVFIVDKYLSDEDAAAHEFLHLPWISSLTPTSPLDARHALTDKSTWNFMLTQRLCALYERSPANCSARRSGWQVLMQLSELAQNSLSAAIEGNHFFFLGRRGADITAQAIIEQIRIADSLSVRLNGLVGEATYGHSQLKTGHPVRSAIHKQLNGRLVLRWVTTWESLLL
;
A
#
# COMPACT_ATOMS: atom_id res chain seq x y z
N MET A 1 18.25 -29.94 -5.81
CA MET A 1 18.86 -28.88 -4.98
C MET A 1 19.59 -27.96 -5.94
N SER A 2 18.92 -26.89 -6.38
CA SER A 2 19.49 -25.90 -7.30
C SER A 2 20.19 -24.85 -6.48
N SER A 3 21.49 -24.65 -6.73
CA SER A 3 22.28 -23.60 -6.09
C SER A 3 21.70 -22.23 -6.45
N ALA A 4 21.15 -21.53 -5.46
CA ALA A 4 20.80 -20.13 -5.58
C ALA A 4 22.10 -19.34 -5.76
N THR A 5 22.38 -18.92 -6.99
CA THR A 5 23.32 -17.85 -7.28
C THR A 5 22.81 -16.59 -6.56
N ILE A 6 23.56 -16.14 -5.56
CA ILE A 6 23.35 -14.86 -4.87
C ILE A 6 23.44 -13.76 -5.95
N PRO A 7 22.38 -12.97 -6.21
CA PRO A 7 22.44 -11.85 -7.15
C PRO A 7 23.39 -10.76 -6.64
N ALA A 8 23.77 -9.82 -7.52
CA ALA A 8 24.75 -8.76 -7.29
C ALA A 8 24.68 -8.14 -5.87
N ASP A 9 25.84 -8.01 -5.22
CA ASP A 9 26.05 -7.74 -3.79
C ASP A 9 24.93 -6.92 -3.12
N LEU A 10 24.18 -7.60 -2.24
CA LEU A 10 23.24 -6.94 -1.33
C LEU A 10 23.96 -5.85 -0.55
N LEU A 11 23.32 -4.69 -0.42
CA LEU A 11 23.88 -3.61 0.39
C LEU A 11 23.77 -3.94 1.87
N GLU A 12 24.55 -3.24 2.70
CA GLU A 12 24.52 -3.44 4.14
C GLU A 12 23.09 -3.34 4.70
N GLY A 13 22.68 -4.39 5.41
CA GLY A 13 21.36 -4.52 6.03
C GLY A 13 20.23 -4.94 5.08
N GLU A 14 20.49 -5.10 3.78
CA GLU A 14 19.52 -5.70 2.86
C GLU A 14 19.44 -7.21 3.04
N GLN A 15 18.23 -7.74 2.89
CA GLN A 15 17.93 -9.16 2.87
C GLN A 15 17.16 -9.47 1.59
N LEU A 16 17.48 -10.60 0.98
CA LEU A 16 16.77 -11.12 -0.19
C LEU A 16 16.34 -12.55 0.12
N GLU A 17 15.04 -12.72 0.31
CA GLU A 17 14.43 -14.00 0.64
C GLU A 17 13.20 -14.27 -0.23
N THR A 18 12.60 -15.45 -0.08
CA THR A 18 11.35 -15.79 -0.76
C THR A 18 10.19 -15.70 0.22
N PHE A 19 9.24 -14.82 -0.08
CA PHE A 19 7.99 -14.69 0.66
C PHE A 19 6.82 -14.83 -0.30
N HIS A 20 5.76 -15.51 0.14
CA HIS A 20 4.60 -15.84 -0.69
C HIS A 20 4.97 -16.39 -2.09
N GLY A 21 5.97 -17.28 -2.14
CA GLY A 21 6.41 -17.95 -3.37
C GLY A 21 7.20 -17.09 -4.36
N ALA A 22 7.57 -15.86 -4.02
CA ALA A 22 8.31 -14.96 -4.91
C ALA A 22 9.48 -14.25 -4.20
N PRO A 23 10.53 -13.83 -4.94
CA PRO A 23 11.67 -13.14 -4.36
C PRO A 23 11.27 -11.75 -3.83
N CYS A 24 11.86 -11.38 -2.70
CA CYS A 24 11.56 -10.14 -1.99
C CYS A 24 12.83 -9.54 -1.40
N LEU A 25 13.26 -8.39 -1.94
CA LEU A 25 14.30 -7.56 -1.33
C LEU A 25 13.68 -6.65 -0.27
N TYR A 26 14.21 -6.68 0.95
CA TYR A 26 13.79 -5.78 2.02
C TYR A 26 14.97 -5.30 2.85
N LYS A 27 14.77 -4.19 3.54
CA LYS A 27 15.72 -3.64 4.51
C LYS A 27 14.98 -3.08 5.71
N PHE A 28 15.37 -3.54 6.90
CA PHE A 28 14.90 -3.01 8.17
C PHE A 28 15.94 -2.07 8.77
N CYS A 29 15.54 -0.84 9.04
CA CYS A 29 16.32 0.18 9.74
C CYS A 29 15.73 0.34 11.16
N PRO A 30 16.39 -0.21 12.21
CA PRO A 30 15.87 -0.19 13.57
C PRO A 30 15.89 1.22 14.16
N ALA A 31 14.92 1.52 15.03
CA ALA A 31 14.94 2.72 15.86
C ALA A 31 14.95 2.38 17.34
N THR A 32 15.31 3.36 18.17
CA THR A 32 15.37 3.21 19.63
C THR A 32 14.02 3.37 20.33
N SER A 33 12.97 3.80 19.62
CA SER A 33 11.64 4.02 20.16
C SER A 33 10.74 2.79 20.05
N SER A 34 9.70 2.72 20.90
CA SER A 34 8.61 1.75 20.81
C SER A 34 7.50 2.16 19.82
N ASN A 35 7.77 3.16 18.98
CA ASN A 35 6.85 3.64 17.95
C ASN A 35 6.42 2.50 16.99
N PRO A 36 5.23 2.61 16.36
CA PRO A 36 4.81 1.69 15.31
C PRO A 36 5.86 1.57 14.20
N LEU A 37 6.02 0.36 13.66
CA LEU A 37 6.88 0.12 12.51
C LEU A 37 6.30 0.83 11.28
N ILE A 38 7.11 1.64 10.60
CA ILE A 38 6.73 2.26 9.33
C ILE A 38 7.17 1.35 8.19
N VAL A 39 6.21 0.84 7.41
CA VAL A 39 6.45 -0.03 6.26
C VAL A 39 6.36 0.79 4.98
N LEU A 40 7.42 0.83 4.19
CA LEU A 40 7.53 1.61 2.95
C LEU A 40 7.41 0.69 1.72
N ILE A 41 6.43 0.99 0.87
CA ILE A 41 6.07 0.19 -0.31
C ILE A 41 6.32 1.01 -1.60
N PRO A 42 7.18 0.53 -2.52
CA PRO A 42 7.59 1.29 -3.69
C PRO A 42 6.51 1.33 -4.77
N GLY A 43 6.73 2.21 -5.75
CA GLY A 43 5.90 2.37 -6.92
C GLY A 43 6.24 1.40 -8.06
N GLY A 44 5.52 1.55 -9.16
CA GLY A 44 5.82 0.83 -10.40
C GLY A 44 7.22 1.16 -10.90
N ALA A 45 7.91 0.17 -11.46
CA ALA A 45 9.30 0.25 -11.91
C ALA A 45 10.35 0.41 -10.82
N HIS A 46 10.01 0.40 -9.53
CA HIS A 46 10.97 0.69 -8.47
C HIS A 46 11.03 -0.42 -7.42
N ASN A 47 12.24 -0.69 -6.93
CA ASN A 47 12.45 -1.44 -5.70
C ASN A 47 12.47 -0.49 -4.48
N ALA A 48 12.53 -1.06 -3.27
CA ALA A 48 12.46 -0.32 -2.02
C ALA A 48 13.68 0.58 -1.74
N ARG A 49 14.80 0.42 -2.45
CA ARG A 49 16.00 1.28 -2.30
C ARG A 49 15.67 2.74 -2.53
N ILE A 50 14.63 3.05 -3.31
CA ILE A 50 14.15 4.43 -3.53
C ILE A 50 13.86 5.18 -2.22
N PHE A 51 13.60 4.47 -1.12
CA PHE A 51 13.35 5.05 0.18
C PHE A 51 14.55 5.12 1.12
N TYR A 52 15.61 4.35 0.88
CA TYR A 52 16.71 4.17 1.85
C TYR A 52 18.12 4.26 1.26
N GLY A 53 18.27 4.44 -0.05
CA GLY A 53 19.56 4.46 -0.73
C GLY A 53 19.98 3.10 -1.27
N GLY A 54 20.60 3.10 -2.45
CA GLY A 54 20.79 1.90 -3.27
C GLY A 54 22.07 1.85 -4.08
N HIS A 55 22.92 2.88 -3.99
CA HIS A 55 24.12 3.03 -4.80
C HIS A 55 25.32 3.48 -3.94
N ASP A 56 26.52 3.28 -4.47
CA ASP A 56 27.76 3.70 -3.81
C ASP A 56 27.74 5.21 -3.58
N THR A 57 28.31 5.64 -2.45
CA THR A 57 28.44 7.07 -2.07
C THR A 57 27.13 7.81 -1.78
N HIS A 58 25.99 7.13 -1.72
CA HIS A 58 24.73 7.78 -1.36
C HIS A 58 24.80 8.40 0.04
N ASP A 59 24.20 9.58 0.20
CA ASP A 59 23.98 10.19 1.51
C ASP A 59 22.63 9.70 2.07
N PRO A 60 22.59 8.90 3.15
CA PRO A 60 21.33 8.40 3.72
C PRO A 60 20.34 9.54 4.03
N ASP A 61 20.85 10.73 4.33
CA ASP A 61 20.07 11.90 4.69
C ASP A 61 19.24 12.51 3.54
N GLU A 62 19.46 12.06 2.32
CA GLU A 62 18.66 12.41 1.13
C GLU A 62 17.46 11.48 0.93
N PHE A 63 17.31 10.46 1.78
CA PHE A 63 16.30 9.43 1.68
C PHE A 63 15.35 9.42 2.88
N LEU A 64 14.10 9.03 2.61
CA LEU A 64 13.00 9.07 3.57
C LEU A 64 13.25 8.20 4.81
N ALA A 65 13.84 7.01 4.64
CA ALA A 65 14.05 6.07 5.73
C ALA A 65 14.96 6.64 6.82
N ALA A 66 16.06 7.32 6.45
CA ALA A 66 16.97 7.91 7.43
C ALA A 66 16.29 9.05 8.21
N ARG A 67 15.46 9.86 7.54
CA ARG A 67 14.71 10.96 8.18
C ARG A 67 13.68 10.43 9.17
N LEU A 68 12.90 9.42 8.80
CA LEU A 68 11.96 8.75 9.71
C LEU A 68 12.67 8.09 10.89
N ASN A 69 13.84 7.49 10.66
CA ASN A 69 14.63 6.88 11.72
C ASN A 69 15.14 7.91 12.72
N LYS A 70 15.59 9.08 12.26
CA LYS A 70 15.96 10.24 13.10
C LYS A 70 14.78 10.77 13.91
N LEU A 71 13.56 10.63 13.42
CA LEU A 71 12.32 10.93 14.14
C LEU A 71 11.88 9.79 15.09
N GLY A 72 12.71 8.76 15.25
CA GLY A 72 12.51 7.68 16.21
C GLY A 72 11.61 6.56 15.71
N HIS A 73 11.41 6.38 14.40
CA HIS A 73 10.61 5.28 13.86
C HIS A 73 11.47 4.17 13.24
N GLY A 74 11.18 2.92 13.60
CA GLY A 74 11.70 1.78 12.84
C GLY A 74 11.11 1.83 11.43
N VAL A 75 11.92 1.55 10.42
CA VAL A 75 11.51 1.62 9.01
C VAL A 75 11.80 0.31 8.32
N LEU A 76 10.83 -0.22 7.57
CA LEU A 76 10.98 -1.42 6.76
C LEU A 76 10.63 -1.09 5.30
N GLY A 77 11.61 -1.11 4.40
CA GLY A 77 11.37 -1.04 2.96
C GLY A 77 11.17 -2.43 2.38
N ILE A 78 10.11 -2.66 1.59
CA ILE A 78 9.79 -3.98 1.01
C ILE A 78 9.58 -3.86 -0.49
N SER A 79 10.35 -4.61 -1.28
CA SER A 79 10.20 -4.69 -2.73
C SER A 79 9.29 -5.84 -3.12
N TYR A 80 8.59 -5.70 -4.23
CA TYR A 80 7.97 -6.82 -4.95
C TYR A 80 8.96 -7.40 -5.99
N PRO A 81 8.68 -8.57 -6.58
CA PRO A 81 9.49 -9.12 -7.67
C PRO A 81 9.67 -8.09 -8.79
N LEU A 82 10.91 -7.77 -9.12
CA LEU A 82 11.26 -6.74 -10.09
C LEU A 82 12.40 -7.27 -10.98
N GLU A 83 12.22 -7.24 -12.29
CA GLU A 83 13.30 -7.56 -13.23
C GLU A 83 14.17 -6.31 -13.43
N SER A 84 15.45 -6.38 -13.06
CA SER A 84 16.37 -5.26 -13.13
C SER A 84 17.65 -5.63 -13.88
N GLN A 85 18.39 -4.61 -14.33
CA GLN A 85 19.71 -4.78 -14.93
C GLN A 85 20.69 -3.76 -14.30
N PRO A 86 21.71 -4.21 -13.53
CA PRO A 86 22.03 -5.59 -13.18
C PRO A 86 20.93 -6.27 -12.34
N GLU A 87 20.95 -7.60 -12.28
CA GLU A 87 19.97 -8.38 -11.52
C GLU A 87 20.15 -8.13 -10.01
N ILE A 88 19.10 -7.59 -9.39
CA ILE A 88 19.02 -7.38 -7.92
C ILE A 88 18.32 -8.57 -7.25
N MET A 89 17.33 -9.14 -7.95
CA MET A 89 16.60 -10.33 -7.52
C MET A 89 16.16 -11.12 -8.75
N SER A 90 15.90 -12.42 -8.59
CA SER A 90 15.51 -13.27 -9.71
C SER A 90 14.20 -12.82 -10.35
N ALA A 91 14.19 -12.68 -11.68
CA ALA A 91 13.00 -12.34 -12.46
C ALA A 91 12.15 -13.59 -12.79
N ASN A 92 11.60 -14.26 -11.76
CA ASN A 92 10.91 -15.55 -11.91
C ASN A 92 9.42 -15.53 -11.51
N ALA A 93 8.85 -14.35 -11.26
CA ALA A 93 7.46 -14.20 -10.81
C ALA A 93 6.66 -13.22 -11.71
N PRO A 94 6.58 -13.44 -13.03
CA PRO A 94 5.83 -12.56 -13.93
C PRO A 94 4.30 -12.60 -13.69
N HIS A 95 3.81 -13.68 -13.08
CA HIS A 95 2.40 -13.87 -12.74
C HIS A 95 2.00 -13.21 -11.41
N PHE A 96 2.92 -12.57 -10.70
CA PHE A 96 2.67 -11.97 -9.38
C PHE A 96 1.63 -10.85 -9.44
N ARG A 97 0.66 -10.88 -8.52
CA ARG A 97 -0.53 -9.99 -8.57
C ARG A 97 -0.63 -9.08 -7.36
N ILE A 98 -1.62 -8.17 -7.38
CA ILE A 98 -1.83 -7.17 -6.32
C ILE A 98 -2.12 -7.86 -4.98
N SER A 99 -2.90 -8.94 -4.99
CA SER A 99 -3.21 -9.75 -3.82
C SER A 99 -1.95 -10.41 -3.24
N ASP A 100 -1.13 -11.01 -4.11
CA ASP A 100 0.16 -11.62 -3.77
C ASP A 100 1.13 -10.58 -3.17
N TRP A 101 1.18 -9.37 -3.73
CA TRP A 101 2.03 -8.30 -3.22
C TRP A 101 1.62 -7.83 -1.82
N GLY A 102 0.32 -7.65 -1.57
CA GLY A 102 -0.17 -7.31 -0.23
C GLY A 102 0.10 -8.39 0.80
N GLN A 103 -0.08 -9.67 0.43
CA GLN A 103 0.23 -10.82 1.27
C GLN A 103 1.73 -10.89 1.59
N GLN A 104 2.58 -10.85 0.56
CA GLN A 104 4.04 -10.87 0.71
C GLN A 104 4.52 -9.74 1.62
N ALA A 105 4.05 -8.51 1.41
CA ALA A 105 4.45 -7.37 2.22
C ALA A 105 4.03 -7.53 3.70
N ALA A 106 2.84 -8.08 3.97
CA ALA A 106 2.40 -8.35 5.33
C ALA A 106 3.20 -9.47 6.01
N GLU A 107 3.56 -10.54 5.27
CA GLU A 107 4.41 -11.62 5.76
C GLU A 107 5.80 -11.13 6.15
N VAL A 108 6.44 -10.34 5.27
CA VAL A 108 7.75 -9.71 5.56
C VAL A 108 7.64 -8.78 6.76
N THR A 109 6.54 -8.01 6.87
CA THR A 109 6.29 -7.16 8.04
C THR A 109 6.24 -7.98 9.33
N GLY A 110 5.44 -9.05 9.35
CA GLY A 110 5.30 -9.93 10.51
C GLY A 110 6.63 -10.60 10.88
N HIS A 111 7.35 -11.09 9.88
CA HIS A 111 8.68 -11.67 10.04
C HIS A 111 9.66 -10.71 10.72
N VAL A 112 9.78 -9.47 10.23
CA VAL A 112 10.66 -8.45 10.82
C VAL A 112 10.24 -8.09 12.24
N ILE A 113 8.93 -7.95 12.50
CA ILE A 113 8.40 -7.69 13.85
C ILE A 113 8.78 -8.82 14.81
N ASP A 114 8.59 -10.07 14.41
CA ASP A 114 8.86 -11.24 15.26
C ASP A 114 10.37 -11.41 15.52
N GLN A 115 11.21 -11.26 14.49
CA GLN A 115 12.67 -11.32 14.63
C GLN A 115 13.23 -10.24 15.56
N ASN A 116 12.68 -9.02 15.49
CA ASN A 116 13.18 -7.86 16.23
C ASN A 116 12.39 -7.56 17.51
N LYS A 117 11.39 -8.38 17.84
CA LYS A 117 10.52 -8.24 19.02
C LYS A 117 9.85 -6.86 19.12
N LEU A 118 9.39 -6.36 17.98
CA LEU A 118 8.74 -5.05 17.89
C LEU A 118 7.28 -5.12 18.37
N SER A 119 6.65 -3.95 18.57
CA SER A 119 5.19 -3.90 18.71
C SER A 119 4.52 -4.41 17.43
N ARG A 120 3.31 -4.95 17.54
CA ARG A 120 2.53 -5.39 16.37
C ARG A 120 1.77 -4.24 15.69
N ASP A 121 2.05 -3.00 16.08
CA ASP A 121 1.46 -1.80 15.48
C ASP A 121 2.26 -1.37 14.25
N VAL A 122 1.55 -1.12 13.16
CA VAL A 122 2.14 -0.80 11.86
C VAL A 122 1.50 0.43 11.25
N VAL A 123 2.33 1.25 10.61
CA VAL A 123 1.90 2.30 9.68
C VAL A 123 2.36 1.91 8.28
N LEU A 124 1.43 1.74 7.36
CA LEU A 124 1.74 1.45 5.96
C LEU A 124 1.92 2.76 5.20
N VAL A 125 3.03 2.91 4.49
CA VAL A 125 3.29 4.05 3.62
C VAL A 125 3.58 3.51 2.23
N ALA A 126 2.80 3.93 1.24
CA ALA A 126 2.99 3.45 -0.12
C ALA A 126 3.13 4.60 -1.10
N TRP A 127 3.89 4.37 -2.15
CA TRP A 127 4.13 5.35 -3.20
C TRP A 127 3.57 4.87 -4.54
N SER A 128 2.94 5.78 -5.30
CA SER A 128 2.53 5.52 -6.68
C SER A 128 1.66 4.25 -6.80
N MET A 129 2.05 3.28 -7.61
CA MET A 129 1.39 1.98 -7.76
C MET A 129 1.16 1.24 -6.42
N GLY A 130 2.00 1.47 -5.41
CA GLY A 130 1.94 0.79 -4.11
C GLY A 130 0.63 1.01 -3.34
N GLY A 131 -0.15 2.05 -3.64
CA GLY A 131 -1.45 2.24 -3.00
C GLY A 131 -2.46 1.11 -3.28
N ARG A 132 -2.22 0.30 -4.33
CA ARG A 132 -3.13 -0.78 -4.74
C ARG A 132 -3.18 -1.93 -3.73
N ILE A 133 -2.13 -2.14 -2.94
CA ILE A 133 -2.07 -3.27 -2.00
C ILE A 133 -2.78 -3.02 -0.68
N LEU A 134 -3.31 -1.81 -0.43
CA LEU A 134 -3.78 -1.41 0.90
C LEU A 134 -4.74 -2.45 1.51
N VAL A 135 -5.79 -2.85 0.78
CA VAL A 135 -6.76 -3.82 1.30
C VAL A 135 -6.15 -5.21 1.46
N PRO A 136 -5.50 -5.82 0.43
CA PRO A 136 -4.82 -7.10 0.59
C PRO A 136 -3.81 -7.15 1.74
N TYR A 137 -3.00 -6.10 1.89
CA TYR A 137 -2.06 -5.95 3.00
C TYR A 137 -2.80 -5.95 4.34
N CYS A 138 -3.84 -5.12 4.51
CA CYS A 138 -4.59 -5.06 5.76
C CYS A 138 -5.30 -6.37 6.10
N LYS A 139 -5.79 -7.11 5.09
CA LYS A 139 -6.36 -8.45 5.28
C LYS A 139 -5.31 -9.42 5.79
N ALA A 140 -4.18 -9.52 5.10
CA ALA A 140 -3.06 -10.39 5.46
C ALA A 140 -2.50 -10.03 6.85
N ALA A 141 -2.23 -8.74 7.09
CA ALA A 141 -1.76 -8.21 8.36
C ALA A 141 -2.67 -8.62 9.54
N LYS A 142 -4.00 -8.51 9.36
CA LYS A 142 -4.97 -8.95 10.37
C LYS A 142 -4.86 -10.44 10.68
N THR A 143 -4.65 -11.30 9.68
CA THR A 143 -4.47 -12.75 9.90
C THR A 143 -3.18 -13.08 10.66
N LEU A 144 -2.16 -12.23 10.52
CA LEU A 144 -0.87 -12.32 11.22
C LEU A 144 -0.89 -11.62 12.60
N GLY A 145 -2.06 -11.15 13.05
CA GLY A 145 -2.21 -10.43 14.32
C GLY A 145 -1.54 -9.05 14.34
N LEU A 146 -1.27 -8.47 13.18
CA LEU A 146 -0.74 -7.11 13.05
C LEU A 146 -1.87 -6.09 13.08
N ASN A 147 -1.62 -4.96 13.73
CA ASN A 147 -2.54 -3.84 13.82
C ASN A 147 -2.08 -2.70 12.90
N VAL A 148 -2.72 -2.58 11.73
CA VAL A 148 -2.46 -1.47 10.80
C VAL A 148 -3.21 -0.24 11.29
N LYS A 149 -2.50 0.67 11.96
CA LYS A 149 -3.10 1.88 12.56
C LYS A 149 -3.52 2.90 11.51
N SER A 150 -2.64 3.17 10.57
CA SER A 150 -2.84 4.14 9.51
C SER A 150 -2.12 3.74 8.24
N PHE A 151 -2.61 4.32 7.14
CA PHE A 151 -2.00 4.29 5.83
C PHE A 151 -1.70 5.73 5.40
N VAL A 152 -0.48 5.98 4.94
CA VAL A 152 -0.08 7.27 4.36
C VAL A 152 0.26 7.07 2.89
N SER A 153 -0.54 7.68 2.03
CA SER A 153 -0.31 7.75 0.59
C SER A 153 0.77 8.79 0.29
N LEU A 154 1.87 8.37 -0.32
CA LEU A 154 2.82 9.26 -0.99
C LEU A 154 2.46 9.28 -2.45
N CYS A 155 1.55 10.17 -2.88
CA CYS A 155 0.97 10.11 -4.23
C CYS A 155 0.63 8.68 -4.67
N ALA A 156 -0.07 7.93 -3.82
CA ALA A 156 -0.37 6.52 -4.04
C ALA A 156 -1.70 6.35 -4.76
N THR A 157 -1.76 5.41 -5.69
CA THR A 157 -2.94 5.08 -6.48
C THR A 157 -3.74 3.99 -5.77
N PRO A 158 -5.00 4.23 -5.37
CA PRO A 158 -5.82 3.19 -4.80
C PRO A 158 -6.17 2.12 -5.82
N GLY A 159 -6.50 0.93 -5.33
CA GLY A 159 -6.93 -0.23 -6.12
C GLY A 159 -8.31 -0.11 -6.77
N LEU A 160 -8.81 1.09 -7.05
CA LEU A 160 -10.14 1.27 -7.63
C LEU A 160 -10.14 1.03 -9.15
N PRO A 161 -11.22 0.46 -9.70
CA PRO A 161 -11.37 0.24 -11.13
C PRO A 161 -11.31 1.55 -11.92
N GLY A 162 -10.71 1.49 -13.10
CA GLY A 162 -10.79 2.57 -14.09
C GLY A 162 -9.97 3.83 -13.79
N ILE A 163 -9.20 3.89 -12.69
CA ILE A 163 -8.35 5.06 -12.37
C ILE A 163 -7.22 5.25 -13.39
N ARG A 164 -6.73 4.16 -14.00
CA ARG A 164 -5.71 4.20 -15.04
C ARG A 164 -6.19 3.41 -16.26
N PRO A 165 -6.24 4.02 -17.45
CA PRO A 165 -6.41 3.23 -18.67
C PRO A 165 -5.17 2.32 -18.88
N PRO A 166 -5.30 1.23 -19.63
CA PRO A 166 -4.15 0.43 -20.03
C PRO A 166 -3.14 1.28 -20.79
N SER A 167 -1.86 1.14 -20.46
CA SER A 167 -0.78 1.80 -21.22
C SER A 167 -0.73 1.25 -22.64
N PRO A 168 -0.92 2.07 -23.68
CA PRO A 168 -0.82 1.59 -25.06
C PRO A 168 0.61 1.14 -25.36
N GLY A 169 0.76 0.01 -26.04
CA GLY A 169 2.06 -0.50 -26.48
C GLY A 169 2.94 -1.06 -25.36
N ILE A 170 2.36 -1.49 -24.23
CA ILE A 170 3.10 -2.22 -23.21
C ILE A 170 3.54 -3.59 -23.77
N VAL A 171 4.82 -3.89 -23.65
CA VAL A 171 5.41 -5.12 -24.18
C VAL A 171 6.01 -5.95 -23.06
N SER A 172 5.97 -7.28 -23.22
CA SER A 172 6.62 -8.20 -22.31
C SER A 172 8.13 -8.22 -22.53
N THR A 173 8.89 -8.29 -21.44
CA THR A 173 10.30 -8.67 -21.48
C THR A 173 10.44 -10.18 -21.69
N LYS A 174 11.68 -10.66 -21.83
CA LYS A 174 11.96 -12.10 -21.94
C LYS A 174 11.57 -12.89 -20.68
N ALA A 175 11.56 -12.23 -19.52
CA ALA A 175 11.17 -12.85 -18.25
C ALA A 175 9.66 -12.75 -17.97
N GLY A 176 8.87 -12.16 -18.87
CA GLY A 176 7.42 -12.02 -18.70
C GLY A 176 6.96 -10.74 -17.99
N TYR A 177 7.86 -9.80 -17.72
CA TYR A 177 7.54 -8.56 -16.99
C TYR A 177 7.14 -7.45 -17.97
N ALA A 178 6.35 -6.49 -17.51
CA ALA A 178 6.02 -5.33 -18.34
C ALA A 178 7.24 -4.41 -18.49
N SER A 179 7.66 -4.18 -19.73
CA SER A 179 8.72 -3.23 -20.03
C SER A 179 8.26 -1.80 -19.74
N LEU A 180 9.04 -1.12 -18.89
CA LEU A 180 8.78 0.25 -18.44
C LEU A 180 9.82 1.23 -18.99
N MET A 181 10.55 0.86 -20.05
CA MET A 181 11.53 1.74 -20.70
C MET A 181 10.92 3.04 -21.24
N SER A 182 9.66 3.02 -21.66
CA SER A 182 8.97 4.22 -22.12
C SER A 182 8.78 5.27 -21.00
N ILE A 183 8.68 4.84 -19.74
CA ILE A 183 8.50 5.75 -18.60
C ILE A 183 9.81 6.12 -17.89
N PHE A 184 10.90 5.40 -18.17
CA PHE A 184 12.22 5.66 -17.56
C PHE A 184 12.68 7.12 -17.74
N ASN A 185 12.67 7.62 -18.99
CA ASN A 185 13.08 9.01 -19.28
C ASN A 185 12.16 10.05 -18.64
N MET A 186 10.87 9.73 -18.52
CA MET A 186 9.91 10.59 -17.83
C MET A 186 10.23 10.69 -16.33
N PHE A 187 10.57 9.57 -15.69
CA PHE A 187 10.98 9.56 -14.28
C PHE A 187 12.31 10.28 -14.04
N LEU A 188 13.34 10.04 -14.86
CA LEU A 188 14.60 10.79 -14.80
C LEU A 188 14.38 12.30 -14.87
N LYS A 189 13.54 12.75 -15.81
CA LYS A 189 13.19 14.17 -15.93
C LYS A 189 12.57 14.68 -14.62
N GLN A 190 11.63 13.96 -14.03
CA GLN A 190 11.01 14.37 -12.77
C GLN A 190 12.01 14.39 -11.60
N ILE A 191 12.93 13.43 -11.52
CA ILE A 191 13.97 13.42 -10.48
C ILE A 191 14.87 14.65 -10.60
N HIS A 192 15.30 14.99 -11.82
CA HIS A 192 16.09 16.20 -12.06
C HIS A 192 15.33 17.49 -11.75
N GLU A 193 14.05 17.57 -12.10
CA GLU A 193 13.22 18.71 -11.74
C GLU A 193 12.97 18.80 -10.23
N GLN A 194 12.85 17.67 -9.53
CA GLN A 194 12.73 17.67 -8.07
C GLN A 194 13.99 18.22 -7.40
N ALA A 195 15.17 17.78 -7.85
CA ALA A 195 16.45 18.29 -7.35
C ALA A 195 16.56 19.81 -7.53
N LYS A 196 16.18 20.32 -8.71
CA LYS A 196 16.12 21.76 -8.97
C LYS A 196 15.16 22.48 -8.03
N SER A 197 13.97 21.92 -7.81
CA SER A 197 12.97 22.47 -6.88
C SER A 197 13.52 22.52 -5.44
N ASN A 198 14.28 21.50 -5.02
CA ASN A 198 14.94 21.48 -3.73
C ASN A 198 16.15 22.42 -3.63
N LYS A 199 16.64 22.96 -4.76
CA LYS A 199 17.93 23.67 -4.88
C LYS A 199 19.12 22.77 -4.52
N GLU A 200 19.02 21.50 -4.87
CA GLU A 200 19.98 20.44 -4.59
C GLU A 200 20.50 19.83 -5.91
N LYS A 201 21.53 18.98 -5.81
CA LYS A 201 21.90 18.09 -6.91
C LYS A 201 20.97 16.87 -6.93
N PRO A 202 20.81 16.18 -8.07
CA PRO A 202 20.13 14.89 -8.10
C PRO A 202 20.76 13.92 -7.10
N VAL A 203 19.92 13.19 -6.37
CA VAL A 203 20.30 12.20 -5.34
C VAL A 203 21.15 11.06 -5.93
N PHE A 204 20.99 10.78 -7.22
CA PHE A 204 21.75 9.77 -7.94
C PHE A 204 22.00 10.23 -9.38
N SER A 205 23.03 9.66 -10.02
CA SER A 205 23.24 9.76 -11.47
C SER A 205 22.19 8.94 -12.22
N ASP A 206 22.00 9.22 -13.51
CA ASP A 206 21.11 8.45 -14.38
C ASP A 206 21.46 6.96 -14.43
N ASP A 207 22.76 6.64 -14.43
CA ASP A 207 23.26 5.26 -14.42
C ASP A 207 22.99 4.58 -13.07
N SER A 208 23.21 5.26 -11.95
CA SER A 208 22.88 4.75 -10.62
C SER A 208 21.37 4.54 -10.47
N TYR A 209 20.55 5.48 -10.96
CA TYR A 209 19.09 5.32 -10.97
C TYR A 209 18.68 4.05 -11.71
N ARG A 210 19.18 3.88 -12.94
CA ARG A 210 18.85 2.77 -13.82
C ARG A 210 19.24 1.43 -13.21
N SER A 211 20.45 1.35 -12.67
CA SER A 211 21.04 0.09 -12.20
C SER A 211 20.58 -0.32 -10.81
N CYS A 212 20.31 0.64 -9.93
CA CYS A 212 20.06 0.35 -8.52
C CYS A 212 18.59 0.44 -8.11
N TYR A 213 17.77 1.20 -8.84
CA TYR A 213 16.42 1.56 -8.39
C TYR A 213 15.33 1.12 -9.38
N PHE A 214 15.65 1.13 -10.66
CA PHE A 214 14.68 0.94 -11.74
C PHE A 214 14.59 -0.52 -12.21
N GLY A 215 13.40 -0.96 -12.61
CA GLY A 215 13.20 -2.24 -13.27
C GLY A 215 11.86 -2.39 -14.00
N HIS A 216 11.59 -3.61 -14.44
CA HIS A 216 10.36 -4.03 -15.09
C HIS A 216 9.45 -4.72 -14.06
N THR A 217 8.15 -4.55 -14.22
CA THR A 217 7.15 -4.84 -13.18
C THR A 217 6.19 -5.93 -13.66
N PRO A 218 5.77 -6.88 -12.81
CA PRO A 218 4.72 -7.82 -13.17
C PRO A 218 3.48 -7.05 -13.63
N VAL A 219 2.98 -7.35 -14.83
CA VAL A 219 1.98 -6.49 -15.51
C VAL A 219 0.70 -6.33 -14.67
N SER A 220 0.33 -7.36 -13.91
CA SER A 220 -0.84 -7.39 -13.03
C SER A 220 -0.78 -6.33 -11.91
N LEU A 221 0.41 -5.85 -11.52
CA LEU A 221 0.54 -4.83 -10.47
C LEU A 221 0.21 -3.42 -10.97
N LEU A 222 0.34 -3.16 -12.28
CA LEU A 222 0.09 -1.85 -12.87
C LEU A 222 -1.40 -1.44 -12.74
N GLY A 223 -2.28 -2.44 -12.59
CA GLY A 223 -3.74 -2.31 -12.54
C GLY A 223 -4.29 -1.62 -13.79
N SER A 224 -3.74 -2.02 -14.93
CA SER A 224 -4.17 -1.69 -16.28
C SER A 224 -5.21 -2.67 -16.83
N GLY A 225 -5.72 -3.59 -16.00
CA GLY A 225 -6.59 -4.68 -16.44
C GLY A 225 -5.89 -5.65 -17.40
N LEU A 226 -4.59 -5.87 -17.19
CA LEU A 226 -3.77 -6.82 -17.93
C LEU A 226 -3.21 -7.85 -16.94
N ARG A 227 -3.07 -9.09 -17.39
CA ARG A 227 -2.34 -10.13 -16.67
C ARG A 227 -1.37 -10.85 -17.60
N PHE A 228 -0.35 -11.45 -17.00
CA PHE A 228 0.54 -12.38 -17.67
C PHE A 228 -0.16 -13.73 -17.86
N ASP A 229 0.02 -14.35 -19.02
CA ASP A 229 -0.46 -15.70 -19.34
C ASP A 229 0.73 -16.63 -19.64
N HIS A 230 0.50 -17.94 -19.65
CA HIS A 230 1.58 -18.95 -19.74
C HIS A 230 2.43 -18.89 -21.02
N ASP A 231 1.94 -18.25 -22.09
CA ASP A 231 2.60 -18.18 -23.40
C ASP A 231 3.40 -16.86 -23.62
N ASP A 232 3.89 -16.22 -22.54
CA ASP A 232 4.59 -14.93 -22.59
C ASP A 232 3.77 -13.76 -23.17
N VAL A 233 2.43 -13.89 -23.15
CA VAL A 233 1.50 -12.90 -23.69
C VAL A 233 0.75 -12.19 -22.55
N PHE A 234 0.61 -10.88 -22.69
CA PHE A 234 -0.30 -10.09 -21.86
C PHE A 234 -1.72 -10.19 -22.41
N ILE A 235 -2.65 -10.60 -21.56
CA ILE A 235 -4.06 -10.67 -21.90
C ILE A 235 -4.88 -9.70 -21.05
N VAL A 236 -6.01 -9.26 -21.60
CA VAL A 236 -6.92 -8.35 -20.91
C VAL A 236 -7.71 -9.11 -19.86
N ASP A 237 -7.57 -8.70 -18.61
CA ASP A 237 -8.34 -9.20 -17.47
C ASP A 237 -8.69 -8.03 -16.54
N LYS A 238 -9.82 -7.40 -16.82
CA LYS A 238 -10.27 -6.22 -16.08
C LYS A 238 -10.81 -6.57 -14.70
N TYR A 239 -11.37 -7.77 -14.54
CA TYR A 239 -12.03 -8.18 -13.30
C TYR A 239 -11.01 -8.64 -12.26
N LEU A 240 -9.99 -9.40 -12.68
CA LEU A 240 -9.01 -9.93 -11.75
C LEU A 240 -8.24 -8.83 -11.02
N SER A 241 -7.87 -7.74 -11.71
CA SER A 241 -7.21 -6.60 -11.07
C SER A 241 -8.08 -5.94 -9.99
N ASP A 242 -9.40 -5.90 -10.18
CA ASP A 242 -10.34 -5.31 -9.22
C ASP A 242 -10.58 -6.26 -8.04
N GLU A 243 -10.68 -7.57 -8.30
CA GLU A 243 -10.79 -8.62 -7.30
C GLU A 243 -9.53 -8.68 -6.42
N ASP A 244 -8.34 -8.66 -7.03
CA ASP A 244 -7.07 -8.74 -6.31
C ASP A 244 -6.83 -7.51 -5.44
N ALA A 245 -7.24 -6.32 -5.90
CA ALA A 245 -7.10 -5.10 -5.11
C ALA A 245 -8.18 -4.93 -4.04
N ALA A 246 -9.34 -5.59 -4.20
CA ALA A 246 -10.44 -5.64 -3.26
C ALA A 246 -10.85 -4.28 -2.66
N ALA A 247 -10.71 -3.19 -3.42
CA ALA A 247 -10.83 -1.82 -2.89
C ALA A 247 -12.23 -1.46 -2.34
N HIS A 248 -13.23 -2.29 -2.64
CA HIS A 248 -14.59 -2.18 -2.12
C HIS A 248 -14.76 -2.76 -0.70
N GLU A 249 -13.79 -3.50 -0.17
CA GLU A 249 -13.84 -4.06 1.19
C GLU A 249 -13.46 -3.02 2.26
N PHE A 250 -14.25 -1.96 2.37
CA PHE A 250 -13.92 -0.74 3.14
C PHE A 250 -13.61 -0.97 4.62
N LEU A 251 -14.09 -2.06 5.22
CA LEU A 251 -13.86 -2.37 6.64
C LEU A 251 -12.45 -2.84 6.95
N HIS A 252 -11.70 -3.26 5.93
CA HIS A 252 -10.28 -3.58 6.07
C HIS A 252 -9.38 -2.35 6.00
N LEU A 253 -9.91 -1.20 5.57
CA LEU A 253 -9.12 0.03 5.50
C LEU A 253 -8.71 0.49 6.90
N PRO A 254 -7.50 1.07 7.07
CA PRO A 254 -7.08 1.79 8.27
C PRO A 254 -7.48 3.27 8.16
N TRP A 255 -6.98 4.14 9.05
CA TRP A 255 -7.07 5.59 8.78
C TRP A 255 -6.20 5.92 7.58
N ILE A 256 -6.68 6.80 6.69
CA ILE A 256 -6.04 7.07 5.41
C ILE A 256 -5.65 8.53 5.37
N SER A 257 -4.35 8.79 5.17
CA SER A 257 -3.80 10.11 4.90
C SER A 257 -3.27 10.21 3.49
N SER A 258 -3.43 11.36 2.85
CA SER A 258 -2.92 11.61 1.50
C SER A 258 -1.89 12.75 1.46
N LEU A 259 -0.64 12.42 1.15
CA LEU A 259 0.41 13.39 0.82
C LEU A 259 0.49 13.53 -0.70
N THR A 260 0.13 14.70 -1.22
CA THR A 260 0.00 14.96 -2.66
C THR A 260 1.06 15.93 -3.17
N PRO A 261 1.57 15.75 -4.39
CA PRO A 261 2.51 16.70 -5.00
C PRO A 261 1.79 17.99 -5.39
N THR A 262 2.56 19.07 -5.59
CA THR A 262 2.05 20.34 -6.12
C THR A 262 2.39 20.56 -7.59
N SER A 263 3.32 19.80 -8.16
CA SER A 263 3.81 20.01 -9.52
C SER A 263 2.84 19.49 -10.59
N PRO A 264 2.65 20.22 -11.69
CA PRO A 264 1.89 19.72 -12.85
C PRO A 264 2.56 18.54 -13.56
N LEU A 265 3.85 18.26 -13.29
CA LEU A 265 4.53 17.06 -13.80
C LEU A 265 3.88 15.77 -13.27
N ASP A 266 3.16 15.87 -12.15
CA ASP A 266 2.35 14.79 -11.62
C ASP A 266 0.88 15.21 -11.42
N ALA A 267 0.33 15.85 -12.47
CA ALA A 267 -0.99 16.47 -12.43
C ALA A 267 -2.11 15.53 -11.95
N ARG A 268 -2.07 14.25 -12.33
CA ARG A 268 -3.12 13.32 -11.90
C ARG A 268 -3.12 13.17 -10.39
N HIS A 269 -1.97 12.84 -9.79
CA HIS A 269 -1.87 12.68 -8.34
C HIS A 269 -2.16 13.99 -7.60
N ALA A 270 -1.66 15.12 -8.11
CA ALA A 270 -1.94 16.45 -7.55
C ALA A 270 -3.44 16.80 -7.55
N LEU A 271 -4.19 16.39 -8.59
CA LEU A 271 -5.61 16.72 -8.74
C LEU A 271 -6.54 15.73 -8.03
N THR A 272 -6.22 14.43 -8.04
CA THR A 272 -7.21 13.38 -7.71
C THR A 272 -7.00 12.70 -6.38
N ASP A 273 -5.78 12.59 -5.88
CA ASP A 273 -5.47 11.64 -4.80
C ASP A 273 -6.17 11.99 -3.49
N LYS A 274 -6.15 13.26 -3.07
CA LYS A 274 -6.84 13.71 -1.86
C LYS A 274 -8.32 13.30 -1.89
N SER A 275 -9.02 13.63 -2.97
CA SER A 275 -10.45 13.33 -3.12
C SER A 275 -10.72 11.83 -3.17
N THR A 276 -9.87 11.06 -3.85
CA THR A 276 -10.04 9.61 -4.02
C THR A 276 -9.83 8.86 -2.71
N TRP A 277 -8.79 9.21 -1.95
CA TRP A 277 -8.53 8.62 -0.64
C TRP A 277 -9.57 9.04 0.41
N ASN A 278 -10.04 10.29 0.37
CA ASN A 278 -11.15 10.76 1.19
C ASN A 278 -12.46 10.00 0.90
N PHE A 279 -12.73 9.68 -0.37
CA PHE A 279 -13.87 8.84 -0.73
C PHE A 279 -13.77 7.47 -0.04
N MET A 280 -12.63 6.78 -0.15
CA MET A 280 -12.43 5.47 0.49
C MET A 280 -12.56 5.53 2.01
N LEU A 281 -12.01 6.57 2.65
CA LEU A 281 -12.13 6.78 4.08
C LEU A 281 -13.59 7.02 4.50
N THR A 282 -14.34 7.79 3.72
CA THR A 282 -15.77 8.04 3.98
C THR A 282 -16.58 6.75 3.89
N GLN A 283 -16.30 5.92 2.88
CA GLN A 283 -16.93 4.60 2.75
C GLN A 283 -16.60 3.67 3.92
N ARG A 284 -15.38 3.72 4.45
CA ARG A 284 -15.00 3.00 5.68
C ARG A 284 -15.85 3.46 6.87
N LEU A 285 -15.93 4.77 7.12
CA LEU A 285 -16.69 5.32 8.25
C LEU A 285 -18.18 4.95 8.14
N CYS A 286 -18.74 4.98 6.93
CA CYS A 286 -20.10 4.51 6.66
C CYS A 286 -20.26 3.03 7.00
N ALA A 287 -19.37 2.17 6.52
CA ALA A 287 -19.42 0.73 6.78
C ALA A 287 -19.26 0.38 8.27
N LEU A 288 -18.41 1.11 9.01
CA LEU A 288 -18.26 0.97 10.46
C LEU A 288 -19.55 1.36 11.19
N TYR A 289 -20.17 2.46 10.78
CA TYR A 289 -21.45 2.89 11.31
C TYR A 289 -22.54 1.84 11.05
N GLU A 290 -22.73 1.41 9.80
CA GLU A 290 -23.73 0.42 9.40
C GLU A 290 -23.64 -0.91 10.17
N ARG A 291 -22.43 -1.34 10.55
CA ARG A 291 -22.20 -2.56 11.34
C ARG A 291 -22.32 -2.37 12.86
N SER A 292 -22.38 -1.14 13.37
CA SER A 292 -22.47 -0.91 14.81
C SER A 292 -23.85 -1.33 15.35
N PRO A 293 -23.93 -2.17 16.41
CA PRO A 293 -25.18 -2.55 17.06
C PRO A 293 -25.99 -1.35 17.58
N ALA A 294 -25.30 -0.21 17.82
CA ALA A 294 -25.91 1.05 18.23
C ALA A 294 -26.82 1.68 17.15
N ASN A 295 -26.79 1.19 15.90
CA ASN A 295 -27.73 1.58 14.85
C ASN A 295 -29.20 1.30 15.19
N CYS A 296 -29.47 0.37 16.11
CA CYS A 296 -30.83 0.06 16.53
C CYS A 296 -31.42 1.08 17.52
N SER A 297 -30.61 2.02 18.06
CA SER A 297 -31.11 3.10 18.90
C SER A 297 -30.45 4.41 18.48
N ALA A 298 -31.09 5.11 17.54
CA ALA A 298 -30.71 6.42 17.03
C ALA A 298 -30.55 7.46 18.15
N ARG A 299 -29.39 7.50 18.81
CA ARG A 299 -28.95 8.69 19.54
C ARG A 299 -28.48 9.68 18.48
N ARG A 300 -29.32 10.68 18.16
CA ARG A 300 -28.99 11.79 17.23
C ARG A 300 -27.58 12.37 17.45
N SER A 301 -27.08 12.34 18.69
CA SER A 301 -25.72 12.76 19.05
C SER A 301 -24.62 11.91 18.39
N GLY A 302 -24.75 10.59 18.30
CA GLY A 302 -23.74 9.73 17.68
C GLY A 302 -23.59 9.98 16.18
N TRP A 303 -24.71 10.20 15.49
CA TRP A 303 -24.72 10.56 14.07
C TRP A 303 -24.07 11.92 13.80
N GLN A 304 -24.39 12.95 14.60
CA GLN A 304 -23.79 14.28 14.45
C GLN A 304 -22.27 14.24 14.66
N VAL A 305 -21.79 13.50 15.66
CA VAL A 305 -20.35 13.40 15.88
C VAL A 305 -19.66 12.58 14.78
N LEU A 306 -20.29 11.53 14.23
CA LEU A 306 -19.73 10.82 13.08
C LEU A 306 -19.59 11.72 11.86
N MET A 307 -20.61 12.56 11.59
CA MET A 307 -20.55 13.56 10.51
C MET A 307 -19.39 14.54 10.73
N GLN A 308 -19.25 15.08 11.95
CA GLN A 308 -18.14 15.97 12.30
C GLN A 308 -16.77 15.28 12.20
N LEU A 309 -16.68 14.01 12.60
CA LEU A 309 -15.47 13.23 12.50
C LEU A 309 -15.08 12.99 11.04
N SER A 310 -16.06 12.68 10.18
CA SER A 310 -15.84 12.54 8.74
C SER A 310 -15.33 13.84 8.12
N GLU A 311 -15.96 14.97 8.43
CA GLU A 311 -15.52 16.28 7.94
C GLU A 311 -14.11 16.64 8.42
N LEU A 312 -13.84 16.43 9.71
CA LEU A 312 -12.52 16.67 10.28
C LEU A 312 -11.46 15.77 9.62
N ALA A 313 -11.75 14.48 9.44
CA ALA A 313 -10.84 13.54 8.82
C ALA A 313 -10.51 13.93 7.38
N GLN A 314 -11.51 14.30 6.57
CA GLN A 314 -11.31 14.73 5.18
C GLN A 314 -10.45 16.00 5.05
N ASN A 315 -10.49 16.88 6.04
CA ASN A 315 -9.74 18.12 6.06
C ASN A 315 -8.33 17.98 6.66
N SER A 316 -8.15 17.09 7.64
CA SER A 316 -6.90 16.97 8.40
C SER A 316 -5.99 15.82 7.93
N LEU A 317 -6.55 14.75 7.36
CA LEU A 317 -5.77 13.61 6.86
C LEU A 317 -5.25 13.83 5.43
N SER A 318 -4.72 15.02 5.16
CA SER A 318 -4.08 15.32 3.88
C SER A 318 -3.08 16.46 4.03
N ALA A 319 -2.03 16.44 3.22
CA ALA A 319 -1.14 17.59 3.05
C ALA A 319 -0.59 17.64 1.62
N ALA A 320 -0.37 18.85 1.12
CA ALA A 320 0.34 19.06 -0.15
C ALA A 320 1.83 19.25 0.15
N ILE A 321 2.68 18.52 -0.55
CA ILE A 321 4.14 18.61 -0.45
C ILE A 321 4.67 19.23 -1.74
N GLU A 322 5.52 20.25 -1.59
CA GLU A 322 6.16 20.90 -2.73
C GLU A 322 7.01 19.89 -3.52
N GLY A 323 6.69 19.70 -4.79
CA GLY A 323 7.42 18.77 -5.65
C GLY A 323 6.53 18.01 -6.63
N ASN A 324 7.15 17.07 -7.34
CA ASN A 324 6.50 16.19 -8.33
C ASN A 324 6.31 14.77 -7.77
N HIS A 325 6.21 13.76 -8.64
CA HIS A 325 6.01 12.36 -8.24
C HIS A 325 7.07 11.83 -7.25
N PHE A 326 8.23 12.48 -7.19
CA PHE A 326 9.37 12.15 -6.35
C PHE A 326 9.60 13.19 -5.24
N PHE A 327 8.57 13.90 -4.77
CA PHE A 327 8.68 14.98 -3.77
C PHE A 327 9.42 14.60 -2.47
N PHE A 328 9.54 13.29 -2.19
CA PHE A 328 10.22 12.74 -1.01
C PHE A 328 11.72 12.51 -1.20
N LEU A 329 12.28 12.75 -2.39
CA LEU A 329 13.71 12.62 -2.66
C LEU A 329 14.47 13.94 -2.40
N GLY A 330 15.75 13.78 -2.05
CA GLY A 330 16.63 14.88 -1.70
C GLY A 330 16.46 15.26 -0.24
N ARG A 331 17.48 15.90 0.35
CA ARG A 331 17.51 16.19 1.78
C ARG A 331 16.28 16.97 2.24
N ARG A 332 15.91 18.02 1.51
CA ARG A 332 14.70 18.81 1.78
C ARG A 332 13.42 18.00 1.61
N GLY A 333 13.29 17.28 0.49
CA GLY A 333 12.09 16.50 0.18
C GLY A 333 11.82 15.39 1.19
N ALA A 334 12.88 14.65 1.56
CA ALA A 334 12.84 13.59 2.55
C ALA A 334 12.47 14.11 3.95
N ASP A 335 13.05 15.24 4.37
CA ASP A 335 12.79 15.85 5.69
C ASP A 335 11.33 16.32 5.82
N ILE A 336 10.84 17.12 4.85
CA ILE A 336 9.46 17.61 4.84
C ILE A 336 8.47 16.44 4.79
N THR A 337 8.75 15.43 3.96
CA THR A 337 7.89 14.25 3.83
C THR A 337 7.85 13.44 5.12
N ALA A 338 9.00 13.21 5.77
CA ALA A 338 9.07 12.50 7.04
C ALA A 338 8.26 13.20 8.12
N GLN A 339 8.41 14.53 8.26
CA GLN A 339 7.63 15.33 9.21
C GLN A 339 6.14 15.25 8.92
N ALA A 340 5.75 15.34 7.65
CA ALA A 340 4.36 15.19 7.23
C ALA A 340 3.79 13.81 7.60
N ILE A 341 4.54 12.72 7.37
CA ILE A 341 4.13 11.37 7.77
C ILE A 341 3.88 11.30 9.29
N ILE A 342 4.79 11.81 10.11
CA ILE A 342 4.63 11.79 11.58
C ILE A 342 3.41 12.60 12.02
N GLU A 343 3.19 13.78 11.44
CA GLU A 343 2.01 14.58 11.74
C GLU A 343 0.71 13.86 11.34
N GLN A 344 0.69 13.19 10.19
CA GLN A 344 -0.45 12.41 9.74
C GLN A 344 -0.75 11.21 10.65
N ILE A 345 0.28 10.53 11.16
CA ILE A 345 0.13 9.47 12.17
C ILE A 345 -0.51 10.05 13.44
N ARG A 346 -0.02 11.19 13.94
CA ARG A 346 -0.55 11.86 15.14
C ARG A 346 -2.02 12.25 14.97
N ILE A 347 -2.40 12.78 13.81
CA ILE A 347 -3.79 13.13 13.49
C ILE A 347 -4.67 11.87 13.48
N ALA A 348 -4.22 10.79 12.82
CA ALA A 348 -4.94 9.52 12.77
C ALA A 348 -5.15 8.91 14.18
N ASP A 349 -4.15 8.98 15.05
CA ASP A 349 -4.26 8.53 16.44
C ASP A 349 -5.30 9.37 17.21
N SER A 350 -5.29 10.69 17.03
CA SER A 350 -6.28 11.58 17.65
C SER A 350 -7.71 11.26 17.19
N LEU A 351 -7.90 10.96 15.91
CA LEU A 351 -9.19 10.58 15.35
C LEU A 351 -9.63 9.19 15.82
N SER A 352 -8.70 8.25 16.00
CA SER A 352 -8.98 6.93 16.57
C SER A 352 -9.56 7.00 17.96
N VAL A 353 -8.98 7.83 18.84
CA VAL A 353 -9.47 8.04 20.21
C VAL A 353 -10.91 8.59 20.18
N ARG A 354 -11.20 9.55 19.30
CA ARG A 354 -12.55 10.11 19.14
C ARG A 354 -13.55 9.06 18.63
N LEU A 355 -13.16 8.26 17.64
CA LEU A 355 -14.01 7.21 17.09
C LEU A 355 -14.35 6.14 18.14
N ASN A 356 -13.36 5.68 18.91
CA ASN A 356 -13.58 4.68 19.95
C ASN A 356 -14.50 5.20 21.06
N GLY A 357 -14.40 6.48 21.40
CA GLY A 357 -15.34 7.14 22.32
C GLY A 357 -16.80 7.15 21.82
N LEU A 358 -17.03 6.99 20.51
CA LEU A 358 -18.38 6.99 19.90
C LEU A 358 -18.98 5.61 19.76
N VAL A 359 -18.16 4.62 19.42
CA VAL A 359 -18.62 3.25 19.19
C VAL A 359 -18.78 2.49 20.52
N GLY A 360 -18.29 3.06 21.63
CA GLY A 360 -18.14 2.37 22.91
C GLY A 360 -17.04 1.33 22.81
N GLU A 361 -16.38 1.00 23.92
CA GLU A 361 -15.53 -0.20 23.99
C GLU A 361 -16.42 -1.44 23.85
N ALA A 362 -16.85 -1.77 22.63
CA ALA A 362 -17.21 -3.13 22.29
C ALA A 362 -15.91 -3.92 22.21
N THR A 363 -15.28 -4.16 23.37
CA THR A 363 -14.40 -5.32 23.53
C THR A 363 -15.28 -6.53 23.21
N TYR A 364 -15.17 -7.00 21.97
CA TYR A 364 -15.75 -8.27 21.55
C TYR A 364 -14.99 -9.36 22.31
N GLY A 365 -15.40 -9.63 23.55
CA GLY A 365 -15.06 -10.84 24.25
C GLY A 365 -15.70 -11.99 23.49
N HIS A 366 -14.90 -12.77 22.75
CA HIS A 366 -15.34 -13.99 22.07
C HIS A 366 -15.90 -15.08 23.02
N SER A 367 -16.04 -14.81 24.32
CA SER A 367 -16.54 -15.74 25.34
C SER A 367 -18.06 -15.71 25.55
N GLN A 368 -18.84 -14.88 24.84
CA GLN A 368 -20.30 -14.86 24.99
C GLN A 368 -21.09 -14.81 23.68
N LEU A 369 -20.85 -15.76 22.78
CA LEU A 369 -21.89 -16.15 21.82
C LEU A 369 -22.79 -17.19 22.50
N LYS A 370 -23.88 -16.73 23.11
CA LYS A 370 -25.01 -17.62 23.40
C LYS A 370 -25.62 -18.04 22.07
N THR A 371 -25.65 -19.34 21.83
CA THR A 371 -26.25 -20.03 20.68
C THR A 371 -27.75 -19.73 20.61
N GLY A 372 -28.14 -18.62 19.99
CA GLY A 372 -29.57 -18.25 19.92
C GLY A 372 -29.98 -17.23 18.86
N HIS A 373 -29.06 -16.60 18.11
CA HIS A 373 -29.42 -15.63 17.09
C HIS A 373 -29.12 -16.15 15.68
N PRO A 374 -30.10 -16.15 14.75
CA PRO A 374 -29.88 -16.61 13.39
C PRO A 374 -28.96 -15.66 12.64
N VAL A 375 -27.83 -16.18 12.17
CA VAL A 375 -26.93 -15.50 11.24
C VAL A 375 -27.64 -15.45 9.89
N ARG A 376 -27.92 -14.24 9.38
CA ARG A 376 -28.44 -14.03 8.02
C ARG A 376 -27.25 -13.78 7.10
N SER A 377 -27.03 -14.68 6.14
CA SER A 377 -26.08 -14.47 5.03
C SER A 377 -26.83 -14.59 3.71
N ALA A 378 -26.63 -13.64 2.81
CA ALA A 378 -27.10 -13.74 1.44
C ALA A 378 -26.08 -14.57 0.64
N ILE A 379 -26.53 -15.64 -0.01
CA ILE A 379 -25.71 -16.43 -0.93
C ILE A 379 -26.19 -16.12 -2.35
N HIS A 380 -25.29 -15.61 -3.19
CA HIS A 380 -25.56 -15.47 -4.63
C HIS A 380 -25.35 -16.81 -5.32
N LYS A 381 -26.39 -17.35 -5.96
CA LYS A 381 -26.29 -18.46 -6.91
C LYS A 381 -26.92 -18.06 -8.24
N GLN A 382 -26.19 -18.22 -9.33
CA GLN A 382 -26.73 -18.13 -10.68
C GLN A 382 -27.48 -19.43 -10.99
N LEU A 383 -28.78 -19.33 -11.29
CA LEU A 383 -29.58 -20.41 -11.86
C LEU A 383 -30.28 -19.85 -13.10
N ASN A 384 -29.95 -20.43 -14.26
CA ASN A 384 -30.63 -20.26 -15.55
C ASN A 384 -30.91 -18.81 -15.98
N GLY A 385 -29.89 -17.95 -15.93
CA GLY A 385 -29.94 -16.65 -16.63
C GLY A 385 -30.86 -15.59 -16.01
N ARG A 386 -31.34 -15.76 -14.78
CA ARG A 386 -32.02 -14.69 -14.01
C ARG A 386 -31.46 -14.60 -12.59
N LEU A 387 -31.29 -13.36 -12.10
CA LEU A 387 -30.90 -13.08 -10.72
C LEU A 387 -32.10 -13.36 -9.80
N VAL A 388 -31.96 -14.25 -8.83
CA VAL A 388 -33.00 -14.50 -7.81
C VAL A 388 -32.38 -14.34 -6.43
N LEU A 389 -32.89 -13.39 -5.65
CA LEU A 389 -32.54 -13.21 -4.24
C LEU A 389 -33.35 -14.23 -3.41
N ARG A 390 -32.70 -15.19 -2.76
CA ARG A 390 -33.35 -16.09 -1.79
C ARG A 390 -32.80 -15.84 -0.39
N TRP A 391 -33.71 -15.70 0.56
CA TRP A 391 -33.42 -15.63 1.99
C TRP A 391 -33.41 -17.06 2.53
N VAL A 392 -32.27 -17.54 3.03
CA VAL A 392 -32.19 -18.83 3.71
C VAL A 392 -32.01 -18.56 5.20
N THR A 393 -32.87 -19.16 6.02
CA THR A 393 -32.69 -19.21 7.48
C THR A 393 -32.13 -20.59 7.84
N THR A 394 -31.29 -20.68 8.86
CA THR A 394 -30.58 -21.91 9.28
C THR A 394 -31.47 -23.00 9.90
N TRP A 395 -32.74 -23.08 9.50
CA TRP A 395 -33.66 -24.17 9.86
C TRP A 395 -34.02 -25.08 8.67
N GLU A 396 -33.60 -24.79 7.44
CA GLU A 396 -33.96 -25.57 6.25
C GLU A 396 -32.90 -26.56 5.75
N SER A 397 -31.91 -26.95 6.57
CA SER A 397 -30.86 -27.89 6.14
C SER A 397 -31.02 -29.32 6.68
N LEU A 398 -32.25 -29.78 6.97
CA LEU A 398 -32.48 -31.18 7.38
C LEU A 398 -33.45 -31.98 6.50
N LEU A 399 -34.04 -31.41 5.46
CA LEU A 399 -34.80 -32.16 4.46
C LEU A 399 -34.67 -31.48 3.10
N LEU A 400 -33.69 -31.90 2.31
CA LEU A 400 -33.71 -32.04 0.84
C LEU A 400 -32.38 -32.64 0.35
#